data_AF-A0A395VA04-F1
#
_entry.id   AF-A0A395VA04-F1
#
_cell.length_a   1.000
_cell.length_b   1.000
_cell.length_c   1.000
_cell.angle_alpha   90.00
_cell.angle_beta   90.00
_cell.angle_gamma   90.00
#
_symmetry.space_group_name_H-M   'P 1'
#
loop_
_entity.id
_entity.type
_entity.pdbx_description
1 polymer ?
#
loop_
_entity_poly.entity_id
_entity_poly.type
_entity_poly.pdbx_seq_one_letter_code
_entity_poly.pdbx_strand_id
1 'polypeptide(L)'
;MRQKLRFTAVLVVLVIVLGTASYREQGKRQKLSFPESLDLVVVTVGGEQVTLREMAFYIAYEEGSMEDAAIIYNPDNTDEYWRLYTNHTFLREQAKQTVVDMTIHDTLFYQRATAEKITLSEEEEQYLANDQQDFWSDLTEEQRARLGVDEETIDASMRKMALAQKYQSILAEMEQVDYEDYSIGGTEYEKLLAQHTCELDETTWDRVPFGSITVDH
;
A
#
# COMPACT_ATOMS: atom_id res chain seq x y z
N MET A 1 6.25 -43.38 -40.21
CA MET A 1 6.84 -43.32 -38.85
C MET A 1 7.48 -41.96 -38.52
N ARG A 2 8.39 -41.40 -39.33
CA ARG A 2 9.05 -40.10 -39.05
C ARG A 2 8.13 -38.90 -38.79
N GLN A 3 7.00 -38.78 -39.50
CA GLN A 3 6.03 -37.70 -39.27
C GLN A 3 5.29 -37.80 -37.93
N LYS A 4 4.92 -39.02 -37.51
CA LYS A 4 4.27 -39.27 -36.21
C LYS A 4 5.24 -38.95 -35.06
N LEU A 5 6.51 -39.33 -35.18
CA LEU A 5 7.56 -38.96 -34.19
C LEU A 5 7.79 -37.44 -34.10
N ARG A 6 7.76 -36.72 -35.23
CA ARG A 6 7.88 -35.25 -35.23
C ARG A 6 6.67 -34.58 -34.58
N PHE A 7 5.46 -35.06 -34.85
CA PHE A 7 4.24 -34.56 -34.22
C PHE A 7 4.23 -34.81 -32.70
N THR A 8 4.62 -36.01 -32.26
CA THR A 8 4.76 -36.33 -30.83
C THR A 8 5.83 -35.47 -30.16
N ALA A 9 6.97 -35.24 -30.82
CA ALA A 9 8.03 -34.38 -30.28
C ALA A 9 7.57 -32.91 -30.11
N VAL A 10 6.85 -32.35 -31.10
CA VAL A 10 6.27 -31.00 -31.01
C VAL A 10 5.25 -30.92 -29.88
N LEU A 11 4.43 -31.95 -29.70
CA LEU A 11 3.40 -31.99 -28.66
C LEU A 11 4.02 -32.08 -27.25
N VAL A 12 5.10 -32.85 -27.07
CA VAL A 12 5.86 -32.89 -25.80
C VAL A 12 6.50 -31.54 -25.49
N VAL A 13 7.10 -30.87 -26.49
CA VAL A 13 7.65 -29.52 -26.30
C VAL A 13 6.56 -28.52 -25.91
N LEU A 14 5.39 -28.59 -26.55
CA LEU A 14 4.25 -27.72 -26.21
C LEU A 14 3.76 -27.95 -24.78
N VAL A 15 3.67 -29.21 -24.33
CA VAL A 15 3.30 -29.55 -22.94
C VAL A 15 4.34 -29.03 -21.94
N ILE A 16 5.63 -29.11 -22.25
CA ILE A 16 6.69 -28.56 -21.41
C ILE A 16 6.57 -27.02 -21.33
N VAL A 17 6.35 -26.35 -22.46
CA VAL A 17 6.16 -24.89 -22.50
C VAL A 17 4.93 -24.49 -21.68
N LEU A 18 3.79 -25.17 -21.85
CA LEU A 18 2.58 -24.91 -21.06
C LEU A 18 2.79 -25.21 -19.57
N GLY A 19 3.48 -26.30 -19.23
CA GLY A 19 3.80 -26.64 -17.85
C GLY A 19 4.70 -25.60 -17.18
N THR A 20 5.72 -25.11 -17.87
CA THR A 20 6.59 -24.05 -17.35
C THR A 20 5.90 -22.70 -17.24
N ALA A 21 5.01 -22.35 -18.19
CA ALA A 21 4.19 -21.15 -18.12
C ALA A 21 3.21 -21.23 -16.94
N SER A 22 2.53 -22.37 -16.78
CA SER A 22 1.59 -22.60 -15.68
C SER A 22 2.27 -22.59 -14.31
N TYR A 23 3.48 -23.13 -14.19
CA TYR A 23 4.25 -23.10 -12.94
C TYR A 23 4.70 -21.68 -12.58
N ARG A 24 5.15 -20.89 -13.56
CA ARG A 24 5.47 -19.47 -13.36
C ARG A 24 4.24 -18.66 -12.97
N GLU A 25 3.10 -18.92 -13.59
CA GLU A 25 1.84 -18.25 -13.28
C GLU A 25 1.29 -18.63 -11.91
N GLN A 26 1.51 -19.88 -11.47
CA GLN A 26 1.14 -20.33 -10.13
C GLN A 26 1.99 -19.67 -9.05
N GLY A 27 3.30 -19.49 -9.29
CA GLY A 27 4.17 -18.71 -8.39
C GLY A 27 3.75 -17.25 -8.24
N LYS A 28 3.18 -16.65 -9.31
CA LYS A 28 2.58 -15.30 -9.25
C LYS A 28 1.26 -15.26 -8.48
N ARG A 29 0.55 -16.38 -8.35
CA ARG A 29 -0.73 -16.46 -7.60
C ARG A 29 -0.54 -16.73 -6.11
N GLN A 30 0.64 -17.20 -5.68
CA GLN A 30 0.88 -17.49 -4.28
C GLN A 30 1.06 -16.19 -3.50
N LYS A 31 0.15 -15.96 -2.54
CA LYS A 31 0.24 -14.84 -1.60
C LYS A 31 1.54 -14.91 -0.80
N LEU A 32 2.11 -13.74 -0.54
CA LEU A 32 3.30 -13.56 0.28
C LEU A 32 2.96 -13.77 1.76
N SER A 33 3.95 -14.25 2.51
CA SER A 33 3.94 -14.03 3.96
C SER A 33 4.40 -12.59 4.20
N PHE A 34 3.48 -11.72 4.61
CA PHE A 34 3.78 -10.31 4.87
C PHE A 34 4.97 -10.09 5.82
N PRO A 35 5.02 -10.71 7.02
CA PRO A 35 6.12 -10.46 7.96
C PRO A 35 7.48 -10.98 7.45
N GLU A 36 7.49 -11.97 6.55
CA GLU A 36 8.71 -12.48 5.93
C GLU A 36 9.14 -11.68 4.67
N SER A 37 8.29 -10.75 4.21
CA SER A 37 8.47 -10.01 2.96
C SER A 37 8.71 -8.51 3.17
N LEU A 38 8.88 -8.06 4.41
CA LEU A 38 8.95 -6.64 4.78
C LEU A 38 10.03 -5.84 4.05
N ASP A 39 11.15 -6.48 3.69
CA ASP A 39 12.28 -5.81 3.03
C ASP A 39 12.12 -5.75 1.50
N LEU A 40 11.02 -6.26 0.94
CA LEU A 40 10.73 -6.13 -0.49
C LEU A 40 10.37 -4.69 -0.82
N VAL A 41 11.05 -4.13 -1.81
CA VAL A 41 10.71 -2.83 -2.41
C VAL A 41 9.50 -3.02 -3.32
N VAL A 42 8.48 -2.20 -3.13
CA VAL A 42 7.22 -2.31 -3.88
C VAL A 42 6.87 -1.03 -4.62
N VAL A 43 7.24 0.13 -4.07
CA VAL A 43 7.00 1.42 -4.74
C VAL A 43 8.34 2.13 -4.91
N THR A 44 8.55 2.79 -6.04
CA THR A 44 9.65 3.74 -6.25
C THR A 44 9.08 5.10 -6.59
N VAL A 45 9.43 6.13 -5.82
CA VAL A 45 8.90 7.50 -5.94
C VAL A 45 10.06 8.47 -6.15
N GLY A 46 10.22 9.00 -7.36
CA GLY A 46 11.30 9.95 -7.65
C GLY A 46 12.71 9.38 -7.44
N GLY A 47 12.85 8.05 -7.48
CA GLY A 47 14.10 7.33 -7.20
C GLY A 47 14.27 6.87 -5.74
N GLU A 48 13.39 7.26 -4.82
CA GLU A 48 13.32 6.68 -3.47
C GLU A 48 12.56 5.36 -3.52
N GLN A 49 13.15 4.32 -2.95
CA GLN A 49 12.56 2.99 -2.87
C GLN A 49 11.81 2.87 -1.55
N VAL A 50 10.55 2.43 -1.62
CA VAL A 50 9.67 2.20 -0.48
C VAL A 50 9.40 0.71 -0.35
N THR A 51 9.65 0.19 0.84
CA THR A 51 9.51 -1.23 1.20
C THR A 51 8.13 -1.55 1.77
N LEU A 52 7.77 -2.85 1.80
CA LEU A 52 6.56 -3.31 2.50
C LEU A 52 6.56 -2.95 3.99
N ARG A 53 7.73 -2.87 4.62
CA ARG A 53 7.90 -2.39 5.99
C ARG A 53 7.37 -0.97 6.18
N GLU A 54 7.75 -0.06 5.28
CA GLU A 54 7.31 1.34 5.33
C GLU A 54 5.82 1.48 5.01
N MET A 55 5.29 0.59 4.16
CA MET A 55 3.87 0.52 3.84
C MET A 55 3.00 -0.11 4.93
N ALA A 56 3.59 -0.72 5.97
CA ALA A 56 2.86 -1.47 6.99
C ALA A 56 1.81 -0.62 7.72
N PHE A 57 2.14 0.64 8.04
CA PHE A 57 1.19 1.59 8.62
C PHE A 57 -0.01 1.82 7.71
N TYR A 58 0.22 2.20 6.45
CA TYR A 58 -0.85 2.48 5.49
C TYR A 58 -1.75 1.26 5.23
N ILE A 59 -1.16 0.07 5.19
CA ILE A 59 -1.90 -1.19 5.06
C ILE A 59 -2.80 -1.41 6.28
N ALA A 60 -2.24 -1.32 7.49
CA ALA A 60 -2.99 -1.53 8.72
C ALA A 60 -4.10 -0.49 8.91
N TYR A 61 -3.82 0.78 8.57
CA TYR A 61 -4.78 1.88 8.61
C TYR A 61 -5.96 1.62 7.67
N GLU A 62 -5.68 1.32 6.39
CA GLU A 62 -6.74 1.09 5.41
C GLU A 62 -7.51 -0.20 5.70
N GLU A 63 -6.84 -1.28 6.10
CA GLU A 63 -7.52 -2.51 6.48
C GLU A 63 -8.45 -2.30 7.68
N GLY A 64 -7.99 -1.60 8.72
CA GLY A 64 -8.82 -1.27 9.88
C GLY A 64 -10.02 -0.40 9.51
N SER A 65 -9.82 0.66 8.72
CA SER A 65 -10.90 1.54 8.29
C SER A 65 -11.96 0.81 7.46
N MET A 66 -11.54 -0.07 6.55
CA MET A 66 -12.45 -0.92 5.80
C MET A 66 -13.22 -1.90 6.68
N GLU A 67 -12.56 -2.49 7.67
CA GLU A 67 -13.19 -3.45 8.57
C GLU A 67 -14.23 -2.79 9.48
N ASP A 68 -13.97 -1.59 9.98
CA ASP A 68 -14.96 -0.80 10.73
C ASP A 68 -16.23 -0.56 9.90
N ALA A 69 -16.08 -0.21 8.62
CA ALA A 69 -17.20 -0.06 7.71
C ALA A 69 -17.90 -1.40 7.43
N ALA A 70 -17.13 -2.50 7.33
CA ALA A 70 -17.65 -3.84 7.10
C ALA A 70 -18.48 -4.37 8.29
N ILE A 71 -18.03 -4.13 9.52
CA ILE A 71 -18.75 -4.48 10.76
C ILE A 71 -20.10 -3.76 10.83
N ILE A 72 -20.17 -2.50 10.42
CA ILE A 72 -21.44 -1.74 10.34
C ILE A 72 -22.36 -2.33 9.27
N TYR A 73 -21.80 -2.76 8.14
CA TYR A 73 -22.57 -3.31 7.02
C TYR A 73 -23.15 -4.69 7.33
N ASN A 74 -22.33 -5.63 7.79
CA ASN A 74 -22.74 -6.97 8.20
C ASN A 74 -21.78 -7.53 9.28
N PRO A 75 -22.14 -7.43 10.57
CA PRO A 75 -21.26 -7.87 11.66
C PRO A 75 -21.10 -9.40 11.73
N ASP A 76 -21.96 -10.18 11.08
CA ASP A 76 -21.86 -11.65 11.07
C ASP A 76 -20.93 -12.17 9.96
N ASN A 77 -20.59 -11.34 8.97
CA ASN A 77 -19.77 -11.71 7.82
C ASN A 77 -19.21 -10.45 7.13
N THR A 78 -18.05 -9.98 7.58
CA THR A 78 -17.49 -8.72 7.09
C THR A 78 -16.97 -8.83 5.65
N ASP A 79 -16.56 -10.03 5.19
CA ASP A 79 -16.10 -10.29 3.81
C ASP A 79 -17.15 -9.98 2.72
N GLU A 80 -18.44 -9.88 3.07
CA GLU A 80 -19.46 -9.37 2.15
C GLU A 80 -19.19 -7.94 1.71
N TYR A 81 -18.76 -7.07 2.63
CA TYR A 81 -18.42 -5.68 2.33
C TYR A 81 -17.17 -5.61 1.45
N TRP A 82 -16.11 -6.34 1.81
CA TRP A 82 -14.86 -6.40 1.06
C TRP A 82 -15.02 -6.83 -0.40
N ARG A 83 -16.03 -7.67 -0.69
CA ARG A 83 -16.33 -8.18 -2.04
C ARG A 83 -17.36 -7.34 -2.80
N LEU A 84 -17.83 -6.22 -2.26
CA LEU A 84 -18.72 -5.33 -2.99
C LEU A 84 -18.01 -4.83 -4.26
N TYR A 85 -18.73 -4.92 -5.38
CA TYR A 85 -18.26 -4.47 -6.68
C TYR A 85 -18.97 -3.15 -7.03
N THR A 86 -18.22 -2.06 -7.03
CA THR A 86 -18.73 -0.71 -7.30
C THR A 86 -17.76 0.03 -8.21
N ASN A 87 -18.22 1.00 -9.01
CA ASN A 87 -17.35 1.78 -9.90
C ASN A 87 -16.43 0.94 -10.81
N HIS A 88 -16.91 -0.22 -11.27
CA HIS A 88 -16.17 -1.17 -12.09
C HIS A 88 -14.95 -1.83 -11.42
N THR A 89 -14.88 -1.85 -10.08
CA THR A 89 -13.85 -2.58 -9.32
C THR A 89 -14.40 -3.14 -8.00
N PHE A 90 -13.64 -4.02 -7.34
CA PHE A 90 -13.97 -4.49 -5.99
C PHE A 90 -13.47 -3.49 -4.94
N LEU A 91 -14.19 -3.33 -3.83
CA LEU A 91 -13.76 -2.45 -2.73
C LEU A 91 -12.39 -2.84 -2.19
N ARG A 92 -12.10 -4.15 -2.05
CA ARG A 92 -10.76 -4.64 -1.66
C ARG A 92 -9.66 -4.13 -2.59
N GLU A 93 -9.88 -4.12 -3.91
CA GLU A 93 -8.88 -3.64 -4.87
C GLU A 93 -8.77 -2.11 -4.86
N GLN A 94 -9.88 -1.40 -4.63
CA GLN A 94 -9.88 0.05 -4.47
C GLN A 94 -9.04 0.47 -3.26
N ALA A 95 -9.29 -0.12 -2.09
CA ALA A 95 -8.54 0.16 -0.88
C ALA A 95 -7.05 -0.20 -1.00
N LYS A 96 -6.77 -1.33 -1.66
CA LYS A 96 -5.39 -1.70 -1.99
C LYS A 96 -4.72 -0.64 -2.87
N GLN A 97 -5.45 -0.01 -3.80
CA GLN A 97 -4.93 1.13 -4.55
C GLN A 97 -4.75 2.38 -3.66
N THR A 98 -5.69 2.66 -2.75
CA THR A 98 -5.58 3.76 -1.77
C THR A 98 -4.27 3.69 -0.99
N VAL A 99 -3.85 2.51 -0.53
CA VAL A 99 -2.57 2.33 0.16
C VAL A 99 -1.38 2.78 -0.69
N VAL A 100 -1.37 2.43 -1.98
CA VAL A 100 -0.31 2.86 -2.92
C VAL A 100 -0.35 4.37 -3.12
N ASP A 101 -1.55 4.92 -3.32
CA ASP A 101 -1.72 6.36 -3.57
C ASP A 101 -1.28 7.20 -2.36
N MET A 102 -1.66 6.78 -1.13
CA MET A 102 -1.19 7.40 0.12
C MET A 102 0.33 7.32 0.26
N THR A 103 0.91 6.14 -0.03
CA THR A 103 2.35 5.94 0.05
C THR A 103 3.11 6.85 -0.91
N ILE A 104 2.65 6.96 -2.16
CA ILE A 104 3.25 7.83 -3.18
C ILE A 104 3.12 9.29 -2.77
N HIS A 105 1.91 9.71 -2.41
CA HIS A 105 1.60 11.06 -1.99
C HIS A 105 2.53 11.50 -0.85
N ASP A 106 2.50 10.77 0.27
CA ASP A 106 3.26 11.15 1.45
C ASP A 106 4.77 11.10 1.20
N THR A 107 5.26 10.16 0.39
CA THR A 107 6.67 10.11 0.01
C THR A 107 7.10 11.37 -0.76
N LEU A 108 6.30 11.83 -1.74
CA LEU A 108 6.61 13.04 -2.50
C LEU A 108 6.67 14.29 -1.60
N PHE A 109 5.67 14.49 -0.75
CA PHE A 109 5.64 15.66 0.13
C PHE A 109 6.69 15.56 1.22
N TYR A 110 6.95 14.37 1.79
CA TYR A 110 7.99 14.15 2.78
C TYR A 110 9.40 14.44 2.25
N GLN A 111 9.70 14.04 1.01
CA GLN A 111 10.97 14.37 0.35
C GLN A 111 11.21 15.88 0.30
N ARG A 112 10.17 16.64 -0.04
CA ARG A 112 10.23 18.11 -0.10
C ARG A 112 10.30 18.73 1.28
N ALA A 113 9.51 18.24 2.23
CA ALA A 113 9.57 18.63 3.64
C ALA A 113 11.01 18.48 4.18
N THR A 114 11.66 17.35 3.88
CA THR A 114 13.03 17.06 4.28
C THR A 114 14.04 17.98 3.58
N ALA A 115 13.89 18.21 2.28
CA ALA A 115 14.75 19.10 1.50
C ALA A 115 14.70 20.55 2.03
N GLU A 116 13.53 21.00 2.46
CA GLU A 116 13.30 22.33 3.05
C GLU A 116 13.49 22.37 4.57
N LYS A 117 13.84 21.22 5.18
CA LYS A 117 14.08 21.07 6.64
C LYS A 117 12.88 21.49 7.48
N ILE A 118 11.68 21.17 7.01
CA ILE A 118 10.45 21.31 7.76
C ILE A 118 10.51 20.39 8.97
N THR A 119 10.11 20.94 10.13
CA THR A 119 9.99 20.20 11.38
C THR A 119 8.60 20.40 11.95
N LEU A 120 8.15 19.45 12.75
CA LEU A 120 6.97 19.64 13.59
C LEU A 120 7.32 20.60 14.75
N SER A 121 6.33 21.36 15.19
CA SER A 121 6.34 22.17 16.41
C SER A 121 6.11 21.28 17.64
N GLU A 122 6.40 21.79 18.84
CA GLU A 122 6.19 21.02 20.08
C GLU A 122 4.74 20.53 20.25
N GLU A 123 3.77 21.33 19.81
CA GLU A 123 2.34 20.98 19.85
C GLU A 123 2.01 19.87 18.84
N GLU A 124 2.49 19.98 17.60
CA GLU A 124 2.32 18.94 16.58
C GLU A 124 3.02 17.63 16.96
N GLU A 125 4.19 17.71 17.60
CA GLU A 125 4.90 16.53 18.14
C GLU A 125 4.08 15.83 19.22
N GLN A 126 3.42 16.60 20.10
CA GLN A 126 2.56 16.02 21.13
C GLN A 126 1.30 15.39 20.54
N TYR A 127 0.69 15.99 19.52
CA TYR A 127 -0.44 15.41 18.80
C TYR A 127 -0.04 14.11 18.11
N LEU A 128 1.07 14.12 17.36
CA LEU A 128 1.59 12.93 16.69
C LEU A 128 1.88 11.79 17.69
N ALA A 129 2.48 12.10 18.84
CA ALA A 129 2.78 11.09 19.86
C ALA A 129 1.51 10.43 20.43
N ASN A 130 0.42 11.19 20.58
CA ASN A 130 -0.87 10.64 21.00
C ASN A 130 -1.46 9.74 19.91
N ASP A 131 -1.48 10.21 18.66
CA ASP A 131 -2.02 9.45 17.53
C ASP A 131 -1.24 8.14 17.31
N GLN A 132 0.09 8.18 17.44
CA GLN A 132 0.97 7.01 17.41
C GLN A 132 0.60 6.00 18.49
N GLN A 133 0.45 6.47 19.73
CA GLN A 133 0.07 5.64 20.86
C GLN A 133 -1.31 5.00 20.66
N ASP A 134 -2.29 5.79 20.21
CA ASP A 134 -3.66 5.33 19.99
C ASP A 134 -3.68 4.26 18.88
N PHE A 135 -3.07 4.54 17.73
CA PHE A 135 -3.00 3.61 16.61
C PHE A 135 -2.33 2.28 17.02
N TRP A 136 -1.18 2.34 17.70
CA TRP A 136 -0.51 1.12 18.13
C TRP A 136 -1.35 0.35 19.15
N SER A 137 -1.98 1.04 20.09
CA SER A 137 -2.80 0.45 21.15
C SER A 137 -4.05 -0.25 20.61
N ASP A 138 -4.62 0.26 19.52
CA ASP A 138 -5.79 -0.33 18.85
C ASP A 138 -5.46 -1.66 18.15
N LEU A 139 -4.21 -1.88 17.74
CA LEU A 139 -3.76 -3.16 17.21
C LEU A 139 -3.59 -4.20 18.33
N THR A 140 -4.25 -5.34 18.21
CA THR A 140 -4.05 -6.51 19.07
C THR A 140 -2.66 -7.13 18.90
N GLU A 141 -2.21 -7.92 19.88
CA GLU A 141 -0.93 -8.65 19.79
C GLU A 141 -0.84 -9.54 18.54
N GLU A 142 -1.95 -10.17 18.14
CA GLU A 142 -2.02 -11.01 16.95
C GLU A 142 -1.89 -10.20 15.65
N GLN A 143 -2.56 -9.05 15.57
CA GLN A 143 -2.44 -8.14 14.42
C GLN A 143 -1.01 -7.59 14.29
N ARG A 144 -0.38 -7.19 15.41
CA ARG A 144 1.03 -6.77 15.43
C ARG A 144 1.97 -7.89 14.97
N ALA A 145 1.72 -9.12 15.42
CA ALA A 145 2.51 -10.29 14.99
C ALA A 145 2.35 -10.59 13.49
N ARG A 146 1.14 -10.43 12.92
CA ARG A 146 0.89 -10.59 11.48
C ARG A 146 1.49 -9.48 10.63
N LEU A 147 1.50 -8.24 11.12
CA LEU A 147 2.21 -7.13 10.47
C LEU A 147 3.73 -7.35 10.49
N GLY A 148 4.27 -7.89 11.59
CA GLY A 148 5.70 -8.22 11.70
C GLY A 148 6.62 -7.01 11.86
N VAL A 149 6.07 -5.83 12.15
CA VAL A 149 6.81 -4.60 12.44
C VAL A 149 6.67 -4.22 13.92
N ASP A 150 7.64 -3.46 14.41
CA ASP A 150 7.58 -2.89 15.76
C ASP A 150 6.89 -1.51 15.77
N GLU A 151 6.63 -1.03 16.98
CA GLU A 151 6.02 0.28 17.24
C GLU A 151 6.85 1.42 16.60
N GLU A 152 8.17 1.37 16.73
CA GLU A 152 9.07 2.39 16.17
C GLU A 152 8.96 2.49 14.64
N THR A 153 8.78 1.36 13.95
CA THR A 153 8.54 1.34 12.50
C THR A 153 7.23 2.05 12.13
N ILE A 154 6.15 1.77 12.87
CA ILE A 154 4.85 2.42 12.67
C ILE A 154 4.95 3.92 12.96
N ASP A 155 5.59 4.28 14.08
CA ASP A 155 5.82 5.65 14.50
C ASP A 155 6.58 6.44 13.43
N ALA A 156 7.62 5.83 12.84
CA ALA A 156 8.38 6.45 11.76
C ALA A 156 7.53 6.72 10.51
N SER A 157 6.68 5.78 10.09
CA SER A 157 5.75 5.97 8.98
C SER A 157 4.71 7.06 9.28
N MET A 158 4.16 7.09 10.50
CA MET A 158 3.22 8.14 10.92
C MET A 158 3.87 9.52 10.97
N ARG A 159 5.13 9.61 11.42
CA ARG A 159 5.90 10.86 11.39
C ARG A 159 6.16 11.34 9.96
N LYS A 160 6.45 10.42 9.04
CA LYS A 160 6.60 10.71 7.61
C LYS A 160 5.30 11.32 7.05
N MET A 161 4.16 10.69 7.33
CA MET A 161 2.83 11.22 6.97
C MET A 161 2.58 12.62 7.57
N ALA A 162 2.86 12.83 8.86
CA ALA A 162 2.64 14.13 9.51
C ALA A 162 3.48 15.26 8.89
N LEU A 163 4.75 14.99 8.56
CA LEU A 163 5.61 15.95 7.87
C LEU A 163 5.15 16.22 6.44
N ALA A 164 4.67 15.20 5.73
CA ALA A 164 4.07 15.33 4.41
C ALA A 164 2.84 16.25 4.44
N GLN A 165 1.89 16.01 5.35
CA GLN A 165 0.68 16.82 5.52
C GLN A 165 0.98 18.26 5.94
N LYS A 166 1.99 18.46 6.81
CA LYS A 166 2.45 19.80 7.16
C LYS A 166 3.00 20.54 5.94
N TYR A 167 3.82 19.88 5.13
CA TYR A 167 4.36 20.50 3.93
C TYR A 167 3.29 20.76 2.86
N GLN A 168 2.32 19.86 2.70
CA GLN A 168 1.12 20.09 1.89
C GLN A 168 0.40 21.37 2.32
N SER A 169 0.18 21.56 3.62
CA SER A 169 -0.47 22.76 4.16
C SER A 169 0.31 24.04 3.87
N ILE A 170 1.64 24.01 4.06
CA ILE A 170 2.52 25.14 3.77
C ILE A 170 2.48 25.50 2.28
N LEU A 171 2.54 24.48 1.40
CA LEU A 171 2.54 24.68 -0.04
C LEU A 171 1.21 25.28 -0.53
N ALA A 172 0.09 24.79 -0.02
CA ALA A 172 -1.24 25.33 -0.32
C ALA A 172 -1.34 26.81 0.09
N GLU A 173 -0.87 27.17 1.30
CA GLU A 173 -0.87 28.56 1.77
C GLU A 173 0.05 29.46 0.91
N MET A 174 1.25 28.98 0.58
CA MET A 174 2.22 29.73 -0.24
C MET A 174 1.70 30.01 -1.65
N GLU A 175 1.01 29.05 -2.25
CA GLU A 175 0.49 29.15 -3.61
C GLU A 175 -0.94 29.71 -3.69
N GLN A 176 -1.57 29.98 -2.54
CA GLN A 176 -2.93 30.51 -2.42
C GLN A 176 -3.97 29.60 -3.10
N VAL A 177 -3.80 28.29 -2.92
CA VAL A 177 -4.73 27.25 -3.36
C VAL A 177 -5.35 26.53 -2.17
N ASP A 178 -6.40 25.75 -2.39
CA ASP A 178 -7.03 24.99 -1.31
C ASP A 178 -6.16 23.79 -0.92
N TYR A 179 -6.25 23.34 0.33
CA TYR A 179 -5.48 22.16 0.81
C TYR A 179 -5.78 20.92 -0.05
N GLU A 180 -7.05 20.77 -0.44
CA GLU A 180 -7.56 19.67 -1.23
C GLU A 180 -7.01 19.64 -2.66
N ASP A 181 -6.52 20.76 -3.20
CA ASP A 181 -5.87 20.78 -4.51
C ASP A 181 -4.56 19.98 -4.51
N TYR A 182 -3.96 19.80 -3.33
CA TYR A 182 -2.77 18.98 -3.13
C TYR A 182 -3.05 17.58 -2.56
N SER A 183 -4.30 17.24 -2.24
CA SER A 183 -4.68 15.88 -1.84
C SER A 183 -4.66 14.93 -3.04
N ILE A 184 -4.73 13.62 -2.79
CA ILE A 184 -4.83 12.58 -3.84
C ILE A 184 -6.00 12.91 -4.79
N GLY A 185 -5.71 12.99 -6.10
CA GLY A 185 -6.67 13.38 -7.14
C GLY A 185 -6.92 14.90 -7.27
N GLY A 186 -6.26 15.72 -6.46
CA GLY A 186 -6.30 17.17 -6.50
C GLY A 186 -5.53 17.75 -7.70
N THR A 187 -5.95 18.93 -8.17
CA THR A 187 -5.44 19.50 -9.42
C THR A 187 -3.93 19.80 -9.38
N GLU A 188 -3.43 20.33 -8.27
CA GLU A 188 -2.01 20.65 -8.12
C GLU A 188 -1.18 19.40 -7.79
N TYR A 189 -1.75 18.45 -7.05
CA TYR A 189 -1.13 17.14 -6.84
C TYR A 189 -0.88 16.40 -8.15
N GLU A 190 -1.85 16.35 -9.07
CA GLU A 190 -1.68 15.66 -10.36
C GLU A 190 -0.58 16.30 -11.22
N LYS A 191 -0.44 17.63 -11.18
CA LYS A 191 0.66 18.33 -11.86
C LYS A 191 2.02 18.01 -11.22
N LEU A 192 2.05 17.90 -9.89
CA LEU A 192 3.24 17.52 -9.14
C LEU A 192 3.64 16.07 -9.46
N LEU A 193 2.68 15.15 -9.43
CA LEU A 193 2.86 13.74 -9.72
C LEU A 193 3.41 13.52 -11.13
N ALA A 194 2.89 14.25 -12.13
CA ALA A 194 3.34 14.19 -13.52
C ALA A 194 4.82 14.59 -13.73
N GLN A 195 5.44 15.27 -12.75
CA GLN A 195 6.86 15.65 -12.78
C GLN A 195 7.78 14.56 -12.21
N HIS A 196 7.22 13.53 -11.58
CA HIS A 196 7.98 12.47 -10.90
C HIS A 196 7.72 11.12 -11.57
N THR A 197 8.76 10.28 -11.61
CA THR A 197 8.60 8.88 -12.00
C THR A 197 8.16 8.10 -10.77
N CYS A 198 6.97 7.54 -10.83
CA CYS A 198 6.42 6.66 -9.81
C CYS A 198 6.19 5.27 -10.41
N GLU A 199 6.79 4.25 -9.81
CA GLU A 199 6.71 2.87 -10.30
C GLU A 199 6.23 1.95 -9.17
N LEU A 200 5.27 1.07 -9.48
CA LEU A 200 4.77 0.02 -8.61
C LEU A 200 5.26 -1.33 -9.14
N ASP A 201 5.89 -2.15 -8.30
CA ASP A 201 6.12 -3.55 -8.60
C ASP A 201 4.82 -4.34 -8.41
N GLU A 202 3.98 -4.31 -9.45
CA GLU A 202 2.72 -5.06 -9.50
C GLU A 202 2.91 -6.55 -9.20
N THR A 203 4.05 -7.14 -9.59
CA THR A 203 4.29 -8.58 -9.38
C THR A 203 4.39 -8.91 -7.90
N THR A 204 5.03 -8.05 -7.11
CA THR A 204 5.11 -8.20 -5.66
C THR A 204 3.80 -7.75 -5.01
N TRP A 205 3.26 -6.60 -5.43
CA TRP A 205 2.06 -6.01 -4.84
C TRP A 205 0.82 -6.91 -4.97
N ASP A 206 0.61 -7.56 -6.12
CA ASP A 206 -0.51 -8.49 -6.35
C ASP A 206 -0.54 -9.66 -5.34
N ARG A 207 0.64 -10.04 -4.87
CA ARG A 207 0.83 -11.15 -3.94
C ARG A 207 0.70 -10.74 -2.48
N VAL A 208 0.62 -9.45 -2.16
CA VAL A 208 0.33 -9.00 -0.79
C VAL A 208 -1.07 -9.51 -0.39
N PRO A 209 -1.21 -10.14 0.80
CA PRO A 209 -2.50 -10.67 1.27
C PRO A 209 -3.40 -9.56 1.87
N PHE A 210 -3.59 -8.45 1.15
CA PHE A 210 -4.38 -7.32 1.61
C PHE A 210 -5.86 -7.70 1.89
N GLY A 211 -6.40 -7.16 2.99
CA GLY A 211 -7.67 -7.55 3.61
C GLY A 211 -7.56 -8.90 4.32
N SER A 212 -6.41 -9.20 4.93
CA SER A 212 -6.22 -10.38 5.81
C SER A 212 -4.94 -10.28 6.66
N ILE A 213 -4.26 -9.13 6.67
CA ILE A 213 -3.02 -8.93 7.41
C ILE A 213 -3.36 -8.55 8.85
N THR A 214 -4.19 -7.51 9.03
CA THR A 214 -4.66 -7.04 10.34
C THR A 214 -6.13 -7.35 10.59
N VAL A 215 -6.85 -7.95 9.65
CA VAL A 215 -8.30 -8.19 9.78
C VAL A 215 -8.65 -9.65 9.53
N ASP A 216 -9.73 -10.11 10.14
CA ASP A 216 -10.32 -11.43 9.97
C ASP A 216 -11.80 -11.27 9.65
N HIS A 217 -12.33 -12.12 8.77
CA HIS A 217 -13.71 -12.04 8.30
C HIS A 217 -14.56 -13.25 8.71
#